data_AF-A0A836QS08-F1
#
_entry.id   AF-A0A836QS08-F1
#
_cell.length_a   1.000
_cell.length_b   1.000
_cell.length_c   1.000
_cell.angle_alpha   90.00
_cell.angle_beta   90.00
_cell.angle_gamma   90.00
#
_symmetry.space_group_name_H-M   'P 1'
#
loop_
_entity.id
_entity.type
_entity.pdbx_description
1 polymer ?
#
loop_
_entity_poly.entity_id
_entity_poly.type
_entity_poly.pdbx_seq_one_letter_code
_entity_poly.pdbx_strand_id
1 'polypeptide(L)'
;MIRRNQSRRHFLRNAAAASIATFAAPYIKAARSAGKLSLGIWDHWVPGVNAVLRTICEEWGNANGVEVTIDFITSIGNKLLLTAQAESRARTGHDVYSLPVYYPSMFRRSLEPVDDVVTDIISAYGPLAPSAYFLAQLDGVWRAAPSPTASPNLASVSRLDLYKAHAGVDLTEIFPPHANRNPELVDKWTYEAFLKAAEQLHLAGHPFGAAISPTPDGTNWLAALFSAYGAEFVNRDGEVSVNSNEVRNVLEYMSRLTQFMPDHVYAWDDA
;
A
#
# COMPACT_ATOMS: atom_id res chain seq x y z
N MET A 1 -16.58 -83.02 6.43
CA MET A 1 -16.01 -81.66 6.55
C MET A 1 -14.78 -81.56 5.66
N ILE A 2 -14.87 -80.90 4.51
CA ILE A 2 -13.71 -80.68 3.62
C ILE A 2 -13.53 -79.16 3.50
N ARG A 3 -12.49 -78.63 4.16
CA ARG A 3 -12.09 -77.22 4.05
C ARG A 3 -11.45 -77.02 2.68
N ARG A 4 -12.08 -76.19 1.85
CA ARG A 4 -11.60 -75.81 0.52
C ARG A 4 -10.52 -74.74 0.69
N ASN A 5 -9.25 -75.12 0.51
CA ASN A 5 -8.09 -74.21 0.59
C ASN A 5 -8.22 -73.10 -0.46
N GLN A 6 -8.56 -71.87 -0.05
CA GLN A 6 -8.38 -70.70 -0.89
C GLN A 6 -6.88 -70.44 -1.03
N SER A 7 -6.33 -70.67 -2.23
CA SER A 7 -4.89 -70.52 -2.46
C SER A 7 -4.48 -69.05 -2.36
N ARG A 8 -3.34 -68.77 -1.70
CA ARG A 8 -2.69 -67.45 -1.61
C ARG A 8 -2.59 -66.72 -2.96
N ARG A 9 -2.51 -67.47 -4.06
CA ARG A 9 -2.42 -66.96 -5.43
C ARG A 9 -3.71 -66.27 -5.90
N HIS A 10 -4.88 -66.65 -5.37
CA HIS A 10 -6.17 -66.00 -5.66
C HIS A 10 -6.32 -64.67 -4.89
N PHE A 11 -5.87 -64.65 -3.63
CA PHE A 11 -5.83 -63.42 -2.83
C PHE A 11 -4.89 -62.36 -3.43
N LEU A 12 -3.70 -62.77 -3.86
CA LEU A 12 -2.73 -61.85 -4.49
C LEU A 12 -3.21 -61.31 -5.85
N ARG A 13 -3.94 -62.11 -6.65
CA ARG A 13 -4.56 -61.62 -7.90
C ARG A 13 -5.64 -60.58 -7.64
N ASN A 14 -6.46 -60.78 -6.62
CA ASN A 14 -7.52 -59.83 -6.26
C ASN A 14 -6.93 -58.55 -5.62
N ALA A 15 -5.87 -58.66 -4.83
CA ALA A 15 -5.16 -57.51 -4.26
C ALA A 15 -4.45 -56.66 -5.33
N ALA A 16 -3.85 -57.29 -6.36
CA ALA A 16 -3.23 -56.59 -7.48
C ALA A 16 -4.26 -55.87 -8.37
N ALA A 17 -5.44 -56.45 -8.59
CA ALA A 17 -6.52 -55.80 -9.33
C ALA A 17 -7.12 -54.60 -8.58
N ALA A 18 -7.24 -54.69 -7.24
CA ALA A 18 -7.73 -53.59 -6.42
C ALA A 18 -6.74 -52.41 -6.34
N SER A 19 -5.43 -52.69 -6.32
CA SER A 19 -4.40 -51.64 -6.27
C SER A 19 -4.27 -50.87 -7.59
N ILE A 20 -4.45 -51.52 -8.74
CA ILE A 20 -4.45 -50.82 -10.05
C ILE A 20 -5.68 -49.92 -10.20
N ALA A 21 -6.84 -50.32 -9.66
CA ALA A 21 -8.06 -49.51 -9.71
C ALA A 21 -7.96 -48.21 -8.87
N THR A 22 -7.22 -48.21 -7.76
CA THR A 22 -7.00 -46.99 -6.95
C THR A 22 -6.02 -46.00 -7.55
N PHE A 23 -5.13 -46.42 -8.46
CA PHE A 23 -4.22 -45.51 -9.18
C PHE A 23 -4.77 -45.01 -10.53
N ALA A 24 -5.82 -45.67 -11.07
CA ALA A 24 -6.43 -45.33 -12.35
C ALA A 24 -7.79 -44.61 -12.21
N ALA A 25 -8.33 -44.49 -11.01
CA ALA A 25 -9.45 -43.57 -10.79
C ALA A 25 -8.92 -42.14 -10.99
N PRO A 26 -9.51 -41.32 -11.89
CA PRO A 26 -9.16 -39.91 -11.92
C PRO A 26 -9.33 -39.39 -10.50
N TYR A 27 -8.38 -38.60 -10.00
CA TYR A 27 -8.59 -37.78 -8.82
C TYR A 27 -9.75 -36.84 -9.16
N ILE A 28 -10.98 -37.31 -8.93
CA ILE A 28 -12.16 -36.47 -8.95
C ILE A 28 -12.02 -35.68 -7.65
N LYS A 29 -11.38 -34.49 -7.72
CA LYS A 29 -11.71 -33.44 -6.77
C LYS A 29 -13.22 -33.31 -6.89
N ALA A 30 -13.96 -33.84 -5.93
CA ALA A 30 -15.38 -33.53 -5.77
C ALA A 30 -15.43 -32.06 -5.36
N ALA A 31 -15.18 -31.17 -6.32
CA ALA A 31 -15.18 -29.74 -6.14
C ALA A 31 -16.65 -29.33 -5.96
N ARG A 32 -17.17 -29.49 -4.75
CA ARG A 32 -18.17 -28.56 -4.28
C ARG A 32 -17.44 -27.22 -4.22
N SER A 33 -17.88 -26.24 -5.00
CA SER A 33 -17.39 -24.86 -4.88
C SER A 33 -17.41 -24.51 -3.39
N ALA A 34 -16.24 -24.17 -2.84
CA ALA A 34 -16.08 -23.76 -1.45
C ALA A 34 -16.73 -22.38 -1.19
N GLY A 35 -17.22 -21.72 -2.24
CA GLY A 35 -17.86 -20.43 -2.20
C GLY A 35 -17.34 -19.51 -3.30
N LYS A 36 -17.73 -18.24 -3.19
CA LYS A 36 -17.22 -17.13 -3.98
C LYS A 36 -16.55 -16.12 -3.05
N LEU A 37 -15.54 -15.43 -3.54
CA LEU A 37 -14.87 -14.33 -2.84
C LEU A 37 -14.78 -13.14 -3.79
N SER A 38 -15.36 -12.00 -3.39
CA SER A 38 -15.34 -10.76 -4.14
C SER A 38 -14.37 -9.75 -3.53
N LEU A 39 -13.46 -9.22 -4.35
CA LEU A 39 -12.41 -8.30 -3.91
C LEU A 39 -12.54 -6.94 -4.61
N GLY A 40 -12.64 -5.88 -3.83
CA GLY A 40 -12.59 -4.50 -4.32
C GLY A 40 -11.17 -3.97 -4.14
N ILE A 41 -10.35 -4.06 -5.18
CA ILE A 41 -8.92 -3.74 -5.09
C ILE A 41 -8.64 -2.43 -5.80
N TRP A 42 -7.71 -1.64 -5.25
CA TRP A 42 -7.23 -0.45 -5.92
C TRP A 42 -6.65 -0.77 -7.32
N ASP A 43 -7.12 -0.02 -8.32
CA ASP A 43 -6.64 -0.08 -9.69
C ASP A 43 -5.25 0.55 -9.80
N HIS A 44 -4.22 -0.29 -9.97
CA HIS A 44 -2.83 0.14 -9.91
C HIS A 44 -2.39 0.85 -11.20
N TRP A 45 -1.81 2.05 -11.10
CA TRP A 45 -1.39 2.85 -12.27
C TRP A 45 -0.26 2.19 -13.09
N VAL A 46 0.65 1.45 -12.43
CA VAL A 46 1.75 0.75 -13.13
C VAL A 46 1.17 -0.36 -14.04
N PRO A 47 1.43 -0.30 -15.35
CA PRO A 47 0.93 -1.30 -16.29
C PRO A 47 1.34 -2.73 -15.90
N GLY A 48 0.38 -3.66 -15.94
CA GLY A 48 0.61 -5.09 -15.71
C GLY A 48 0.45 -5.55 -14.26
N VAL A 49 0.51 -4.67 -13.26
CA VAL A 49 0.38 -5.06 -11.84
C VAL A 49 -0.97 -5.73 -11.56
N ASN A 50 -2.06 -5.16 -12.07
CA ASN A 50 -3.40 -5.73 -11.92
C ASN A 50 -3.52 -7.16 -12.50
N ALA A 51 -2.87 -7.43 -13.63
CA ALA A 51 -2.90 -8.74 -14.25
C ALA A 51 -2.15 -9.79 -13.42
N VAL A 52 -1.00 -9.41 -12.85
CA VAL A 52 -0.24 -10.25 -11.93
C VAL A 52 -1.05 -10.55 -10.68
N LEU A 53 -1.66 -9.53 -10.06
CA LEU A 53 -2.49 -9.73 -8.86
C LEU A 53 -3.67 -10.67 -9.16
N ARG A 54 -4.37 -10.42 -10.27
CA ARG A 54 -5.49 -11.26 -10.70
C ARG A 54 -5.07 -12.72 -10.83
N THR A 55 -3.94 -12.97 -11.48
CA THR A 55 -3.38 -14.32 -11.65
C THR A 55 -3.13 -14.98 -10.29
N ILE A 56 -2.47 -14.29 -9.35
CA ILE A 56 -2.18 -14.82 -8.01
C ILE A 56 -3.47 -15.19 -7.27
N CYS A 57 -4.45 -14.29 -7.27
CA CYS A 57 -5.73 -14.51 -6.60
C CYS A 57 -6.55 -15.65 -7.23
N GLU A 58 -6.59 -15.74 -8.56
CA GLU A 58 -7.28 -16.81 -9.29
C GLU A 58 -6.59 -18.18 -9.11
N GLU A 59 -5.25 -18.22 -9.11
CA GLU A 59 -4.48 -19.43 -8.81
C GLU A 59 -4.77 -19.93 -7.39
N TRP A 60 -4.78 -19.03 -6.40
CA TRP A 60 -5.17 -19.36 -5.04
C TRP A 60 -6.62 -19.86 -4.98
N GLY A 61 -7.55 -19.19 -5.66
CA GLY A 61 -8.95 -19.59 -5.73
C GLY A 61 -9.12 -20.99 -6.30
N ASN A 62 -8.49 -21.28 -7.45
CA ASN A 62 -8.50 -22.58 -8.10
C ASN A 62 -7.90 -23.69 -7.22
N ALA A 63 -6.82 -23.40 -6.49
CA ALA A 63 -6.20 -24.34 -5.58
C ALA A 63 -7.16 -24.73 -4.43
N ASN A 64 -7.95 -23.77 -3.95
CA ASN A 64 -8.86 -23.90 -2.80
C ASN A 64 -10.33 -24.17 -3.18
N GLY A 65 -10.66 -24.24 -4.47
CA GLY A 65 -12.04 -24.42 -4.94
C GLY A 65 -12.95 -23.21 -4.70
N VAL A 66 -12.37 -22.01 -4.60
CA VAL A 66 -13.06 -20.73 -4.41
C VAL A 66 -13.07 -19.97 -5.74
N GLU A 67 -14.25 -19.50 -6.17
CA GLU A 67 -14.36 -18.59 -7.32
C GLU A 67 -14.03 -17.18 -6.85
N VAL A 68 -12.98 -16.57 -7.41
CA VAL A 68 -12.53 -15.23 -7.03
C VAL A 68 -12.91 -14.21 -8.10
N THR A 69 -13.59 -13.14 -7.70
CA THR A 69 -13.87 -11.98 -8.56
C THR A 69 -13.15 -10.76 -8.03
N ILE A 70 -12.59 -9.96 -8.93
CA ILE A 70 -11.81 -8.77 -8.58
C ILE A 70 -12.28 -7.58 -9.41
N ASP A 71 -12.79 -6.59 -8.70
CA ASP A 71 -13.11 -5.28 -9.24
C ASP A 71 -11.95 -4.34 -8.94
N PHE A 72 -11.30 -3.85 -10.00
CA PHE A 72 -10.25 -2.84 -9.90
C PHE A 72 -10.90 -1.45 -9.86
N ILE A 73 -10.68 -0.72 -8.76
CA ILE A 73 -11.33 0.55 -8.46
C ILE A 73 -10.27 1.65 -8.43
N THR A 74 -10.41 2.63 -9.32
CA THR A 74 -9.50 3.78 -9.40
C THR A 74 -9.51 4.64 -8.12
N SER A 75 -8.37 5.25 -7.80
CA SER A 75 -8.28 6.30 -6.77
C SER A 75 -8.82 7.65 -7.28
N ILE A 76 -8.81 7.87 -8.60
CA ILE A 76 -9.19 9.14 -9.23
C ILE A 76 -10.62 9.52 -8.83
N GLY A 77 -10.80 10.77 -8.37
CA GLY A 77 -12.10 11.27 -7.95
C GLY A 77 -12.66 10.55 -6.70
N ASN A 78 -11.78 10.05 -5.82
CA ASN A 78 -12.14 9.39 -4.56
C ASN A 78 -13.02 8.15 -4.73
N LYS A 79 -12.95 7.42 -5.86
CA LYS A 79 -13.85 6.29 -6.13
C LYS A 79 -13.70 5.18 -5.10
N LEU A 80 -12.47 4.88 -4.65
CA LEU A 80 -12.25 3.95 -3.54
C LEU A 80 -13.01 4.34 -2.26
N LEU A 81 -12.99 5.61 -1.87
CA LEU A 81 -13.71 6.09 -0.69
C LEU A 81 -15.22 6.02 -0.89
N LEU A 82 -15.72 6.50 -2.03
CA LEU A 82 -17.14 6.57 -2.34
C LEU A 82 -17.76 5.17 -2.39
N THR A 83 -17.06 4.20 -2.99
CA THR A 83 -17.50 2.81 -3.03
C THR A 83 -17.47 2.19 -1.63
N ALA A 84 -16.40 2.37 -0.84
CA ALA A 84 -16.35 1.89 0.55
C ALA A 84 -17.49 2.46 1.42
N GLN A 85 -17.80 3.75 1.26
CA GLN A 85 -18.93 4.40 1.94
C GLN A 85 -20.28 3.80 1.51
N ALA A 86 -20.48 3.55 0.22
CA ALA A 86 -21.69 2.95 -0.29
C ALA A 86 -21.88 1.52 0.25
N GLU A 87 -20.83 0.69 0.18
CA GLU A 87 -20.87 -0.71 0.61
C GLU A 87 -21.04 -0.84 2.12
N SER A 88 -20.32 -0.04 2.91
CA SER A 88 -20.47 -0.01 4.38
C SER A 88 -21.90 0.37 4.81
N ARG A 89 -22.51 1.35 4.12
CA ARG A 89 -23.89 1.78 4.40
C ARG A 89 -24.93 0.76 3.96
N ALA A 90 -24.75 0.18 2.78
CA ALA A 90 -25.66 -0.81 2.22
C ALA A 90 -25.50 -2.19 2.87
N ARG A 91 -24.39 -2.43 3.56
CA ARG A 91 -23.99 -3.73 4.14
C ARG A 91 -23.96 -4.85 3.10
N THR A 92 -23.51 -4.50 1.89
CA THR A 92 -23.35 -5.40 0.75
C THR A 92 -22.27 -4.81 -0.15
N GLY A 93 -21.53 -5.65 -0.85
CA GLY A 93 -20.35 -5.24 -1.61
C GLY A 93 -19.30 -6.34 -1.64
N HIS A 94 -18.05 -5.93 -1.57
CA HIS A 94 -16.90 -6.84 -1.57
C HIS A 94 -16.66 -7.46 -0.20
N ASP A 95 -16.13 -8.68 -0.20
CA ASP A 95 -15.71 -9.39 1.01
C ASP A 95 -14.37 -8.87 1.54
N VAL A 96 -13.46 -8.50 0.63
CA VAL A 96 -12.17 -7.87 0.94
C VAL A 96 -12.06 -6.58 0.15
N TYR A 97 -11.69 -5.49 0.81
CA TYR A 97 -11.66 -4.17 0.19
C TYR A 97 -10.36 -3.43 0.50
N SER A 98 -9.77 -2.80 -0.52
CA SER A 98 -8.60 -1.94 -0.37
C SER A 98 -8.98 -0.62 0.28
N LEU A 99 -8.47 -0.38 1.49
CA LEU A 99 -8.68 0.85 2.24
C LEU A 99 -7.38 1.66 2.34
N PRO A 100 -7.19 2.70 1.52
CA PRO A 100 -5.99 3.53 1.55
C PRO A 100 -5.75 4.23 2.88
N VAL A 101 -4.48 4.29 3.28
CA VAL A 101 -3.98 5.19 4.33
C VAL A 101 -4.78 5.08 5.62
N TYR A 102 -5.50 6.14 6.03
CA TYR A 102 -6.25 6.22 7.27
C TYR A 102 -7.70 5.69 7.16
N TYR A 103 -8.13 5.21 6.00
CA TYR A 103 -9.50 4.72 5.81
C TYR A 103 -9.88 3.56 6.74
N PRO A 104 -8.99 2.63 7.14
CA PRO A 104 -9.32 1.64 8.17
C PRO A 104 -9.87 2.29 9.44
N SER A 105 -9.36 3.45 9.84
CA SER A 105 -9.89 4.21 10.99
C SER A 105 -11.32 4.73 10.77
N MET A 106 -11.64 5.18 9.56
CA MET A 106 -12.96 5.68 9.19
C MET A 106 -14.00 4.57 9.21
N PHE A 107 -13.62 3.38 8.73
CA PHE A 107 -14.52 2.24 8.59
C PHE A 107 -14.40 1.20 9.70
N ARG A 108 -13.56 1.41 10.72
CA ARG A 108 -13.22 0.40 11.76
C ARG A 108 -14.39 -0.34 12.40
N ARG A 109 -15.57 0.28 12.46
CA ARG A 109 -16.80 -0.32 13.02
C ARG A 109 -17.54 -1.26 12.05
N SER A 110 -17.16 -1.25 10.78
CA SER A 110 -17.65 -2.10 9.70
C SER A 110 -16.64 -3.15 9.28
N LEU A 111 -15.46 -3.20 9.90
CA LEU A 111 -14.37 -4.11 9.55
C LEU A 111 -14.26 -5.23 10.59
N GLU A 112 -14.20 -6.46 10.10
CA GLU A 112 -13.89 -7.63 10.91
C GLU A 112 -12.43 -7.54 11.40
N PRO A 113 -12.14 -7.88 12.67
CA PRO A 113 -10.77 -8.07 13.12
C PRO A 113 -10.06 -9.16 12.30
N VAL A 114 -8.81 -8.89 11.91
CA VAL A 114 -7.96 -9.81 11.13
C VAL A 114 -6.67 -10.14 11.89
N ASP A 115 -6.75 -10.21 13.21
CA ASP A 115 -5.61 -10.49 14.09
C ASP A 115 -4.95 -11.83 13.78
N ASP A 116 -5.72 -12.84 13.39
CA ASP A 116 -5.23 -14.16 12.99
C ASP A 116 -4.31 -14.06 11.77
N VAL A 117 -4.78 -13.39 10.71
CA VAL A 117 -4.02 -13.19 9.47
C VAL A 117 -2.74 -12.40 9.74
N VAL A 118 -2.85 -11.28 10.46
CA VAL A 118 -1.70 -10.40 10.68
C VAL A 118 -0.68 -11.02 11.63
N THR A 119 -1.14 -11.74 12.66
CA THR A 119 -0.24 -12.42 13.61
C THR A 119 0.51 -13.57 12.95
N ASP A 120 -0.13 -14.31 12.05
CA ASP A 120 0.55 -15.35 11.25
C ASP A 120 1.65 -14.75 10.37
N ILE A 121 1.38 -13.62 9.70
CA ILE A 121 2.37 -12.89 8.91
C ILE A 121 3.55 -12.44 9.78
N ILE A 122 3.26 -11.83 10.94
CA ILE A 122 4.31 -11.35 11.86
C ILE A 122 5.16 -12.52 12.38
N SER A 123 4.53 -13.65 12.71
CA SER A 123 5.23 -14.83 13.22
C SER A 123 6.15 -15.45 12.16
N ALA A 124 5.73 -15.45 10.90
CA ALA A 124 6.48 -16.03 9.80
C ALA A 124 7.61 -15.10 9.30
N TYR A 125 7.38 -13.79 9.25
CA TYR A 125 8.25 -12.84 8.54
C TYR A 125 8.85 -11.73 9.41
N GLY A 126 8.46 -11.65 10.67
CA GLY A 126 8.92 -10.62 11.61
C GLY A 126 7.99 -9.40 11.67
N PRO A 127 8.40 -8.37 12.43
CA PRO A 127 7.56 -7.20 12.70
C PRO A 127 7.28 -6.38 11.43
N LEU A 128 6.11 -5.75 11.40
CA LEU A 128 5.71 -4.84 10.33
C LEU A 128 6.36 -3.45 10.50
N ALA A 129 6.26 -2.61 9.47
CA ALA A 129 6.64 -1.20 9.59
C ALA A 129 5.78 -0.50 10.66
N PRO A 130 6.32 0.46 11.44
CA PRO A 130 5.56 1.18 12.47
C PRO A 130 4.25 1.82 11.97
N SER A 131 4.22 2.27 10.71
CA SER A 131 3.03 2.83 10.07
C SER A 131 1.87 1.85 9.98
N ALA A 132 2.12 0.54 9.82
CA ALA A 132 1.08 -0.47 9.79
C ALA A 132 0.30 -0.53 11.11
N TYR A 133 1.02 -0.50 12.24
CA TYR A 133 0.40 -0.48 13.57
C TYR A 133 -0.44 0.78 13.76
N PHE A 134 0.10 1.95 13.39
CA PHE A 134 -0.63 3.22 13.51
C PHE A 134 -1.92 3.26 12.67
N LEU A 135 -1.87 2.77 11.43
CA LEU A 135 -2.99 2.88 10.50
C LEU A 135 -4.05 1.79 10.69
N ALA A 136 -3.65 0.59 11.11
CA ALA A 136 -4.51 -0.60 11.07
C ALA A 136 -4.74 -1.28 12.42
N GLN A 137 -3.90 -1.07 13.43
CA GLN A 137 -4.17 -1.58 14.79
C GLN A 137 -5.00 -0.55 15.56
N LEU A 138 -6.30 -0.79 15.65
CA LEU A 138 -7.28 0.15 16.17
C LEU A 138 -8.17 -0.54 17.21
N ASP A 139 -8.45 0.15 18.31
CA ASP A 139 -9.27 -0.40 19.41
C ASP A 139 -8.72 -1.74 19.95
N GLY A 140 -7.39 -1.92 19.93
CA GLY A 140 -6.70 -3.10 20.45
C GLY A 140 -6.66 -4.32 19.51
N VAL A 141 -7.18 -4.20 18.28
CA VAL A 141 -7.22 -5.28 17.28
C VAL A 141 -6.73 -4.81 15.91
N TRP A 142 -6.31 -5.73 15.05
CA TRP A 142 -6.01 -5.42 13.64
C TRP A 142 -7.30 -5.29 12.83
N ARG A 143 -7.61 -4.09 12.35
CA ARG A 143 -8.78 -3.80 11.48
C ARG A 143 -8.50 -3.95 10.00
N ALA A 144 -7.22 -4.04 9.62
CA ALA A 144 -6.78 -4.27 8.27
C ALA A 144 -5.40 -4.92 8.29
N ALA A 145 -5.05 -5.63 7.23
CA ALA A 145 -3.69 -6.08 6.97
C ALA A 145 -3.00 -5.12 5.97
N PRO A 146 -1.68 -4.91 6.06
CA PRO A 146 -0.94 -4.17 5.03
C PRO A 146 -1.13 -4.80 3.65
N SER A 147 -1.45 -3.98 2.64
CA SER A 147 -1.67 -4.47 1.29
C SER A 147 -0.35 -4.87 0.62
N PRO A 148 -0.30 -6.04 -0.06
CA PRO A 148 0.88 -6.43 -0.85
C PRO A 148 0.96 -5.70 -2.19
N THR A 149 -0.09 -4.96 -2.60
CA THR A 149 -0.19 -4.37 -3.94
C THR A 149 0.32 -2.94 -4.03
N ALA A 150 0.47 -2.25 -2.89
CA ALA A 150 1.15 -0.98 -2.80
C ALA A 150 1.52 -0.63 -1.36
N SER A 151 2.81 -0.36 -1.15
CA SER A 151 3.35 0.17 0.10
C SER A 151 4.42 1.25 -0.20
N PRO A 152 4.08 2.31 -0.96
CA PRO A 152 5.05 3.32 -1.31
C PRO A 152 5.46 4.10 -0.05
N ASN A 153 6.76 4.30 0.13
CA ASN A 153 7.28 5.25 1.12
C ASN A 153 7.23 6.70 0.62
N LEU A 154 6.80 6.90 -0.64
CA LEU A 154 6.59 8.20 -1.32
C LEU A 154 7.74 9.18 -1.10
N ALA A 155 8.98 8.68 -1.22
CA ALA A 155 10.17 9.50 -1.08
C ALA A 155 10.32 10.48 -2.25
N SER A 156 10.73 11.72 -1.95
CA SER A 156 11.08 12.70 -2.99
C SER A 156 12.27 12.21 -3.81
N VAL A 157 12.15 12.26 -5.14
CA VAL A 157 13.21 11.91 -6.08
C VAL A 157 13.72 13.17 -6.76
N SER A 158 15.03 13.37 -6.76
CA SER A 158 15.67 14.58 -7.29
C SER A 158 16.58 14.29 -8.47
N ARG A 159 16.69 15.24 -9.40
CA ARG A 159 17.69 15.25 -10.47
C ARG A 159 19.04 15.70 -9.92
N LEU A 160 19.83 14.74 -9.44
CA LEU A 160 21.13 14.96 -8.79
C LEU A 160 22.08 15.80 -9.66
N ASP A 161 22.07 15.55 -10.97
CA ASP A 161 22.86 16.26 -11.97
C ASP A 161 22.48 17.74 -12.07
N LEU A 162 21.19 18.07 -12.03
CA LEU A 162 20.71 19.45 -12.11
C LEU A 162 21.03 20.24 -10.83
N TYR A 163 20.88 19.62 -9.65
CA TYR A 163 21.29 20.24 -8.39
C TYR A 163 22.78 20.59 -8.39
N LYS A 164 23.63 19.68 -8.87
CA LYS A 164 25.07 19.92 -8.94
C LYS A 164 25.42 21.00 -9.95
N ALA A 165 24.83 20.96 -11.14
CA ALA A 165 25.15 21.87 -12.23
C ALA A 165 24.63 23.31 -12.00
N HIS A 166 23.46 23.45 -11.40
CA HIS A 166 22.75 24.74 -11.36
C HIS A 166 22.56 25.32 -9.95
N ALA A 167 22.51 24.48 -8.91
CA ALA A 167 22.39 24.94 -7.53
C ALA A 167 23.72 24.89 -6.76
N GLY A 168 24.77 24.30 -7.34
CA GLY A 168 26.05 24.09 -6.66
C GLY A 168 25.96 23.13 -5.47
N VAL A 169 24.95 22.24 -5.47
CA VAL A 169 24.69 21.28 -4.39
C VAL A 169 24.93 19.87 -4.92
N ASP A 170 25.89 19.15 -4.35
CA ASP A 170 26.04 17.72 -4.59
C ASP A 170 25.22 16.93 -3.57
N LEU A 171 24.00 16.55 -3.96
CA LEU A 171 23.12 15.76 -3.10
C LEU A 171 23.70 14.38 -2.75
N THR A 172 24.65 13.84 -3.52
CA THR A 172 25.28 12.54 -3.20
C THR A 172 26.31 12.63 -2.07
N GLU A 173 26.88 13.82 -1.84
CA GLU A 173 27.73 14.06 -0.67
C GLU A 173 26.91 14.18 0.62
N ILE A 174 25.70 14.75 0.52
CA ILE A 174 24.77 14.90 1.66
C ILE A 174 24.04 13.57 1.95
N PHE A 175 23.56 12.92 0.89
CA PHE A 175 22.74 11.70 0.94
C PHE A 175 23.37 10.58 0.10
N PRO A 176 24.52 10.01 0.54
CA PRO A 176 25.17 8.92 -0.18
C PRO A 176 24.32 7.64 -0.18
N PRO A 177 24.56 6.70 -1.12
CA PRO A 177 23.86 5.41 -1.20
C PRO A 177 24.34 4.41 -0.14
N HIS A 178 24.60 4.87 1.08
CA HIS A 178 24.99 4.08 2.23
C HIS A 178 24.57 4.75 3.53
N ALA A 179 24.49 3.98 4.62
CA ALA A 179 23.98 4.46 5.91
C ALA A 179 24.84 5.56 6.56
N ASN A 180 26.14 5.62 6.24
CA ASN A 180 27.07 6.55 6.87
C ASN A 180 26.97 7.95 6.25
N ARG A 181 26.05 8.77 6.73
CA ARG A 181 25.93 10.18 6.31
C ARG A 181 26.81 11.07 7.17
N ASN A 182 27.35 12.15 6.58
CA ASN A 182 28.02 13.19 7.36
C ASN A 182 26.96 14.06 8.05
N PRO A 183 26.87 14.05 9.39
CA PRO A 183 25.85 14.81 10.12
C PRO A 183 25.90 16.31 9.82
N GLU A 184 27.10 16.90 9.70
CA GLU A 184 27.23 18.33 9.44
C GLU A 184 26.70 18.75 8.07
N LEU A 185 26.81 17.87 7.06
CA LEU A 185 26.23 18.13 5.73
C LEU A 185 24.71 18.01 5.76
N VAL A 186 24.19 17.02 6.49
CA VAL A 186 22.75 16.82 6.68
C VAL A 186 22.13 18.00 7.44
N ASP A 187 22.75 18.45 8.53
CA ASP A 187 22.27 19.56 9.35
C ASP A 187 22.25 20.89 8.58
N LYS A 188 23.17 21.06 7.63
CA LYS A 188 23.19 22.23 6.72
C LYS A 188 22.12 22.16 5.64
N TRP A 189 21.55 20.99 5.36
CA TRP A 189 20.48 20.82 4.38
C TRP A 189 19.11 21.17 4.99
N THR A 190 18.92 22.47 5.26
CA THR A 190 17.69 23.03 5.82
C THR A 190 16.67 23.37 4.72
N TYR A 191 15.43 23.67 5.11
CA TYR A 191 14.42 24.17 4.19
C TYR A 191 14.80 25.48 3.50
N GLU A 192 15.58 26.35 4.17
CA GLU A 192 16.14 27.57 3.54
C GLU A 192 17.22 27.23 2.51
N ALA A 193 18.08 26.23 2.78
CA ALA A 193 19.06 25.76 1.80
C ALA A 193 18.36 25.14 0.57
N PHE A 194 17.31 24.35 0.80
CA PHE A 194 16.47 23.82 -0.27
C PHE A 194 15.79 24.93 -1.08
N LEU A 195 15.22 25.95 -0.43
CA LEU A 195 14.58 27.08 -1.10
C LEU A 195 15.56 27.84 -2.01
N LYS A 196 16.78 28.09 -1.53
CA LYS A 196 17.84 28.70 -2.33
C LYS A 196 18.21 27.83 -3.53
N ALA A 197 18.30 26.51 -3.35
CA ALA A 197 18.53 25.59 -4.47
C ALA A 197 17.38 25.62 -5.49
N ALA A 198 16.12 25.66 -5.02
CA ALA A 198 14.94 25.76 -5.87
C ALA A 198 14.92 27.05 -6.70
N GLU A 199 15.30 28.19 -6.11
CA GLU A 199 15.46 29.46 -6.82
C GLU A 199 16.52 29.36 -7.93
N GLN A 200 17.70 28.80 -7.65
CA GLN A 200 18.75 28.64 -8.66
C GLN A 200 18.32 27.71 -9.80
N LEU A 201 17.66 26.61 -9.45
CA LEU A 201 17.09 25.66 -10.40
C LEU A 201 16.02 26.31 -11.28
N HIS A 202 15.14 27.13 -10.70
CA HIS A 202 14.15 27.90 -11.44
C HIS A 202 14.79 28.88 -12.43
N LEU A 203 15.78 29.67 -11.99
CA LEU A 203 16.52 30.60 -12.85
C LEU A 203 17.25 29.90 -13.99
N ALA A 204 17.66 28.64 -13.80
CA ALA A 204 18.26 27.81 -14.84
C ALA A 204 17.23 27.12 -15.77
N GLY A 205 15.93 27.34 -15.59
CA GLY A 205 14.87 26.72 -16.40
C GLY A 205 14.52 25.29 -15.99
N HIS A 206 14.92 24.86 -14.80
CA HIS A 206 14.71 23.52 -14.26
C HIS A 206 14.05 23.54 -12.87
N PRO A 207 12.88 24.19 -12.72
CA PRO A 207 12.27 24.43 -11.42
C PRO A 207 11.95 23.13 -10.66
N PHE A 208 12.02 23.19 -9.34
CA PHE A 208 11.45 22.17 -8.48
C PHE A 208 9.93 22.12 -8.67
N GLY A 209 9.36 20.92 -8.78
CA GLY A 209 7.93 20.72 -8.95
C GLY A 209 7.43 19.57 -8.08
N ALA A 210 6.35 19.84 -7.35
CA ALA A 210 5.56 18.85 -6.64
C ALA A 210 4.10 19.33 -6.66
N ALA A 211 3.14 18.41 -6.78
CA ALA A 211 1.74 18.76 -6.90
C ALA A 211 1.23 19.44 -5.61
N ILE A 212 0.40 20.47 -5.75
CA ILE A 212 -0.31 21.10 -4.63
C ILE A 212 -1.81 20.95 -4.91
N SER A 213 -2.30 19.74 -4.67
CA SER A 213 -3.67 19.33 -5.02
C SER A 213 -4.26 18.45 -3.91
N PRO A 214 -5.60 18.36 -3.80
CA PRO A 214 -6.27 17.61 -2.73
C PRO A 214 -6.32 16.11 -3.03
N THR A 215 -5.18 15.53 -3.37
CA THR A 215 -5.01 14.11 -3.73
C THR A 215 -4.01 13.45 -2.78
N PRO A 216 -4.08 12.13 -2.56
CA PRO A 216 -3.07 11.41 -1.79
C PRO A 216 -1.62 11.73 -2.21
N ASP A 217 -1.31 11.74 -3.50
CA ASP A 217 0.08 11.99 -3.95
C ASP A 217 0.47 13.47 -3.80
N GLY A 218 -0.44 14.39 -4.11
CA GLY A 218 -0.21 15.84 -3.98
C GLY A 218 -0.07 16.30 -2.53
N THR A 219 -0.76 15.65 -1.60
CA THR A 219 -0.73 16.04 -0.18
C THR A 219 0.41 15.40 0.63
N ASN A 220 1.02 14.32 0.16
CA ASN A 220 2.01 13.59 0.96
C ASN A 220 3.26 14.43 1.31
N TRP A 221 3.87 15.08 0.33
CA TRP A 221 5.05 15.92 0.58
C TRP A 221 4.71 17.17 1.42
N LEU A 222 3.48 17.69 1.27
CA LEU A 222 2.96 18.78 2.09
C LEU A 222 2.81 18.34 3.54
N ALA A 223 2.28 17.14 3.80
CA ALA A 223 2.17 16.59 5.15
C ALA A 223 3.55 16.42 5.81
N ALA A 224 4.54 15.92 5.07
CA ALA A 224 5.92 15.82 5.56
C ALA A 224 6.52 17.21 5.88
N LEU A 225 6.30 18.20 5.02
CA LEU A 225 6.74 19.57 5.23
C LEU A 225 6.08 20.20 6.48
N PHE A 226 4.76 20.09 6.61
CA PHE A 226 4.03 20.60 7.76
C PHE A 226 4.53 19.95 9.07
N SER A 227 4.69 18.63 9.07
CA SER A 227 5.22 17.89 10.22
C SER A 227 6.63 18.35 10.60
N ALA A 228 7.50 18.66 9.65
CA ALA A 228 8.85 19.15 9.92
C ALA A 228 8.89 20.55 10.55
N TYR A 229 7.83 21.35 10.37
CA TYR A 229 7.63 22.63 11.06
C TYR A 229 6.87 22.48 12.39
N GLY A 230 6.51 21.26 12.78
CA GLY A 230 5.64 21.01 13.94
C GLY A 230 4.19 21.48 13.72
N ALA A 231 3.78 21.69 12.47
CA ALA A 231 2.45 22.15 12.12
C ALA A 231 1.48 20.97 12.01
N GLU A 232 0.44 20.99 12.84
CA GLU A 232 -0.66 20.02 12.83
C GLU A 232 -1.99 20.77 12.66
N PHE A 233 -2.93 20.19 11.89
CA PHE A 233 -4.27 20.76 11.74
C PHE A 233 -5.23 20.35 12.85
N VAL A 234 -5.03 19.15 13.37
CA VAL A 234 -5.75 18.58 14.51
C VAL A 234 -4.70 17.88 15.37
N ASN A 235 -4.61 18.23 16.64
CA ASN A 235 -3.62 17.65 17.54
C ASN A 235 -4.03 16.23 18.00
N ARG A 236 -3.15 15.56 18.75
CA ARG A 236 -3.37 14.20 19.26
C ARG A 236 -4.60 14.04 20.16
N ASP A 237 -5.05 15.12 20.78
CA ASP A 237 -6.24 15.15 21.63
C ASP A 237 -7.54 15.42 20.83
N GLY A 238 -7.42 15.65 19.51
CA GLY A 238 -8.54 15.92 18.62
C GLY A 238 -8.93 17.39 18.55
N GLU A 239 -8.13 18.30 19.10
CA GLU A 239 -8.39 19.74 19.07
C GLU A 239 -7.92 20.35 17.75
N VAL A 240 -8.71 21.28 17.21
CA VAL A 240 -8.38 21.96 15.94
C VAL A 240 -7.29 23.00 16.18
N SER A 241 -6.11 22.77 15.60
CA SER A 241 -4.90 23.60 15.76
C SER A 241 -4.48 24.32 14.47
N VAL A 242 -5.34 24.34 13.44
CA VAL A 242 -5.04 24.95 12.12
C VAL A 242 -4.58 26.41 12.18
N ASN A 243 -4.97 27.18 13.20
CA ASN A 243 -4.58 28.58 13.38
C ASN A 243 -3.41 28.74 14.36
N SER A 244 -2.36 27.94 14.22
CA SER A 244 -1.14 28.03 15.04
C SER A 244 -0.03 28.86 14.38
N ASN A 245 1.00 29.21 15.15
CA ASN A 245 2.17 29.90 14.61
C ASN A 245 2.97 28.98 13.67
N GLU A 246 3.04 27.69 13.98
CA GLU A 246 3.71 26.67 13.18
C GLU A 246 3.07 26.56 11.79
N VAL A 247 1.73 26.54 11.72
CA VAL A 247 0.99 26.56 10.46
C VAL A 247 1.27 27.85 9.68
N ARG A 248 1.31 29.01 10.35
CA ARG A 248 1.65 30.29 9.68
C ARG A 248 3.07 30.28 9.11
N ASN A 249 4.03 29.76 9.85
CA ASN A 249 5.44 29.70 9.44
C ASN A 249 5.63 28.81 8.19
N VAL A 250 4.99 27.64 8.15
CA VAL A 250 5.07 26.77 6.96
C VAL A 250 4.35 27.38 5.76
N LEU A 251 3.24 28.09 5.96
CA LEU A 251 2.55 28.80 4.88
C LEU A 251 3.39 29.97 4.32
N GLU A 252 4.13 30.70 5.17
CA GLU A 252 5.06 31.73 4.73
C GLU A 252 6.21 31.12 3.91
N TYR A 253 6.76 30.00 4.36
CA TYR A 253 7.76 29.25 3.59
C TYR A 253 7.21 28.79 2.23
N MET A 254 6.01 28.22 2.20
CA MET A 254 5.36 27.77 0.97
C MET A 254 5.07 28.93 0.00
N SER A 255 4.67 30.09 0.52
CA SER A 255 4.48 31.31 -0.29
C SER A 255 5.76 31.70 -1.04
N ARG A 256 6.92 31.57 -0.38
CA ARG A 256 8.23 31.81 -1.00
C ARG A 256 8.62 30.70 -1.99
N LEU A 257 8.45 29.43 -1.61
CA LEU A 257 8.82 28.29 -2.46
C LEU A 257 8.01 28.27 -3.77
N THR A 258 6.71 28.54 -3.69
CA THR A 258 5.81 28.51 -4.85
C THR A 258 6.15 29.56 -5.91
N GLN A 259 6.88 30.64 -5.57
CA GLN A 259 7.40 31.59 -6.56
C GLN A 259 8.41 30.97 -7.53
N PHE A 260 9.02 29.84 -7.15
CA PHE A 260 10.03 29.14 -7.95
C PHE A 260 9.51 27.82 -8.55
N MET A 261 8.25 27.48 -8.29
CA MET A 261 7.61 26.28 -8.82
C MET A 261 6.90 26.58 -10.15
N PRO A 262 6.61 25.56 -10.99
CA PRO A 262 5.79 25.76 -12.18
C PRO A 262 4.35 26.16 -11.84
N ASP A 263 3.76 27.11 -12.57
CA ASP A 263 2.39 27.61 -12.30
C ASP A 263 1.30 26.53 -12.26
N HIS A 264 1.46 25.48 -13.06
CA HIS A 264 0.49 24.37 -13.17
C HIS A 264 0.57 23.33 -12.03
N VAL A 265 1.41 23.49 -11.00
CA VAL A 265 1.48 22.54 -9.87
C VAL A 265 0.16 22.36 -9.12
N TYR A 266 -0.72 23.36 -9.19
CA TYR A 266 -2.07 23.32 -8.61
C TYR A 266 -3.07 22.50 -9.45
N ALA A 267 -2.70 22.14 -10.68
CA ALA A 267 -3.52 21.35 -11.60
C ALA A 267 -3.01 19.92 -11.78
N TRP A 268 -1.90 19.55 -11.14
CA TRP A 268 -1.39 18.18 -11.15
C TRP A 268 -2.25 17.29 -10.24
N ASP A 269 -2.55 16.07 -10.70
CA ASP A 269 -3.41 15.08 -10.03
C ASP A 269 -2.63 13.77 -9.83
N ASP A 270 -3.22 12.80 -9.12
CA ASP A 270 -2.69 11.45 -9.03
C ASP A 270 -2.52 10.85 -10.43
N ALA A 271 -1.43 10.09 -10.61
CA ALA A 271 -1.13 9.38 -11.86
C ALA A 271 -1.84 8.02 -11.95
#